data_AF-A0A1F5G801-F1
#
_entry.id   AF-A0A1F5G801-F1
#
_cell.length_a   1.000
_cell.length_b   1.000
_cell.length_c   1.000
_cell.angle_alpha   90.00
_cell.angle_beta   90.00
_cell.angle_gamma   90.00
#
_symmetry.space_group_name_H-M   'P 1'
#
loop_
_entity.id
_entity.type
_entity.pdbx_description
1 polymer ?
#
loop_
_entity_poly.entity_id
_entity_poly.type
_entity_poly.pdbx_seq_one_letter_code
_entity_poly.pdbx_strand_id
1 'polypeptide(L)' 'MAKDLKFSSALAKLEEIVEKLEGNDVDLDEAMKLLEEGLKIHKSAEEKLKLNQNKIEKIITGEEVN' A
#
# COMPACT_ATOMS: atom_id res chain seq x y z
N MET A 1 13.50 6.65 -8.22
CA MET A 1 13.16 7.81 -7.36
C MET A 1 11.65 8.07 -7.28
N ALA A 2 10.93 8.37 -8.36
CA ALA A 2 9.47 8.68 -8.27
C ALA A 2 8.57 7.48 -7.88
N LYS A 3 8.98 6.24 -8.16
CA LYS A 3 8.17 5.04 -7.88
C LYS A 3 8.26 4.60 -6.41
N ASP A 4 9.44 4.77 -5.82
CA ASP A 4 9.73 4.50 -4.41
C ASP A 4 9.03 5.51 -3.51
N LEU A 5 9.06 6.80 -3.89
CA LEU A 5 8.30 7.86 -3.22
C LEU A 5 6.81 7.51 -3.11
N LYS A 6 6.19 6.96 -4.16
CA LYS A 6 4.77 6.57 -4.12
C LYS A 6 4.48 5.40 -3.16
N PHE A 7 5.41 4.45 -2.99
CA PHE A 7 5.21 3.33 -2.06
C PHE A 7 5.49 3.75 -0.62
N SER A 8 6.57 4.49 -0.39
CA SER A 8 6.88 5.06 0.92
C SER A 8 5.78 6.02 1.41
N SER A 9 5.18 6.83 0.52
CA SER A 9 4.02 7.66 0.89
C SER A 9 2.78 6.84 1.24
N ALA A 10 2.56 5.70 0.57
CA ALA A 10 1.44 4.81 0.91
C ALA A 10 1.63 4.16 2.28
N LEU A 11 2.86 3.74 2.60
CA LEU A 11 3.21 3.23 3.92
C LEU A 11 3.05 4.28 5.01
N ALA A 12 3.60 5.48 4.82
CA ALA A 12 3.46 6.58 5.77
C ALA A 12 1.99 6.95 6.02
N LYS A 13 1.14 6.86 4.98
CA LYS A 13 -0.30 7.11 5.13
C LYS A 13 -1.01 6.01 5.92
N LEU A 14 -0.61 4.75 5.74
CA LEU A 14 -1.13 3.65 6.55
C LEU A 14 -0.71 3.79 8.02
N GLU A 15 0.52 4.19 8.29
CA GLU A 15 1.02 4.47 9.65
C GLU A 15 0.19 5.59 10.31
N GLU A 16 -0.05 6.70 9.61
CA GLU A 16 -0.90 7.80 10.08
C GLU A 16 -2.34 7.34 10.39
N ILE A 17 -2.90 6.44 9.57
CA ILE A 17 -4.24 5.87 9.79
C ILE A 17 -4.26 4.99 11.04
N VAL A 18 -3.24 4.14 11.25
CA VAL A 18 -3.11 3.30 12.45
C VAL A 18 -2.99 4.16 13.69
N GLU A 19 -2.11 5.17 13.69
CA GLU A 19 -1.94 6.09 14.82
C GLU A 19 -3.26 6.78 15.21
N LYS A 20 -4.06 7.18 14.22
CA LYS A 20 -5.39 7.78 14.48
C LYS A 20 -6.38 6.77 15.06
N LEU A 21 -6.43 5.55 14.50
CA LEU A 21 -7.33 4.49 14.98
C LEU A 21 -6.98 3.99 16.38
N GLU A 22 -5.71 4.07 16.79
CA GLU A 22 -5.26 3.77 18.15
C GLU A 22 -5.55 4.90 19.15
N GLY A 23 -5.91 6.09 18.67
CA GLY A 23 -6.32 7.22 19.49
C GLY A 23 -7.66 6.98 20.18
N ASN A 24 -7.77 7.42 21.44
CA ASN A 24 -8.98 7.23 22.25
C ASN A 24 -10.17 8.14 21.86
N ASP A 25 -9.96 9.12 20.97
CA ASP A 25 -10.93 10.16 20.62
C ASP A 25 -11.55 9.99 19.22
N VAL A 26 -11.26 8.90 18.52
CA VAL A 26 -11.86 8.63 17.20
C VAL A 26 -13.29 8.13 17.37
N ASP A 27 -14.24 8.85 16.76
CA ASP A 27 -15.63 8.39 16.69
C ASP A 27 -15.81 7.26 15.66
N LEU A 28 -16.93 6.54 15.75
CA LEU A 28 -17.18 5.37 14.90
C LEU A 28 -17.22 5.72 13.41
N ASP A 29 -17.79 6.87 13.05
CA ASP A 29 -17.94 7.28 11.65
C ASP A 29 -16.57 7.64 11.05
N GLU A 30 -15.70 8.29 11.83
CA GLU A 30 -14.32 8.58 11.47
C GLU A 30 -13.48 7.29 11.40
N ALA A 31 -13.63 6.38 12.36
CA ALA A 31 -12.97 5.08 12.33
C ALA A 31 -13.30 4.30 11.05
N MET A 32 -14.58 4.29 10.65
CA MET A 32 -15.04 3.64 9.43
C MET A 32 -14.40 4.26 8.17
N LYS A 33 -14.32 5.59 8.09
CA LYS A 33 -13.65 6.28 6.98
C LYS A 33 -12.16 5.98 6.91
N LEU A 34 -11.48 6.03 8.06
CA LEU A 34 -10.05 5.72 8.18
C LEU A 34 -9.77 4.27 7.76
N LEU A 35 -10.60 3.33 8.19
CA LEU A 35 -10.49 1.93 7.80
C LEU A 35 -10.70 1.74 6.28
N GLU A 36 -11.73 2.36 5.70
CA GLU A 36 -11.95 2.30 4.25
C GLU A 36 -10.78 2.86 3.45
N GLU A 37 -10.21 3.98 3.90
CA GLU A 37 -9.02 4.58 3.28
C GLU A 37 -7.81 3.64 3.39
N GLY A 38 -7.57 3.09 4.58
CA GLY A 38 -6.49 2.13 4.83
C GLY A 38 -6.59 0.89 3.93
N LEU A 39 -7.79 0.31 3.79
CA LEU A 39 -8.03 -0.84 2.92
C LEU A 39 -7.77 -0.51 1.44
N LYS A 40 -8.15 0.68 0.96
CA LYS A 40 -7.87 1.13 -0.41
C LYS A 40 -6.37 1.24 -0.66
N ILE A 41 -5.64 1.84 0.27
CA ILE A 41 -4.18 1.99 0.17
C ILE A 41 -3.50 0.63 0.20
N HIS A 42 -3.89 -0.24 1.13
CA HIS A 42 -3.36 -1.60 1.27
C HIS A 42 -3.52 -2.39 -0.02
N LYS A 43 -4.74 -2.42 -0.59
CA LYS A 43 -5.02 -3.12 -1.84
C LYS A 43 -4.17 -2.60 -3.00
N SER A 44 -4.02 -1.28 -3.12
CA SER A 44 -3.19 -0.69 -4.18
C SER A 44 -1.71 -1.05 -4.02
N ALA A 45 -1.21 -1.09 -2.78
CA ALA A 45 0.15 -1.51 -2.48
C ALA A 45 0.38 -2.99 -2.84
N GLU A 46 -0.55 -3.86 -2.48
CA GLU A 46 -0.52 -5.29 -2.80
C GLU A 46 -0.51 -5.54 -4.31
N GLU A 47 -1.42 -4.89 -5.06
CA GLU A 47 -1.48 -5.01 -6.53
C GLU A 47 -0.15 -4.57 -7.17
N LYS A 48 0.43 -3.48 -6.67
CA LYS A 48 1.71 -2.97 -7.19
C LYS A 48 2.86 -3.92 -6.86
N LEU A 49 2.89 -4.52 -5.67
CA LEU A 49 3.88 -5.52 -5.30
C LEU A 49 3.78 -6.74 -6.20
N LYS A 50 2.57 -7.27 -6.41
CA LYS A 50 2.31 -8.41 -7.31
C LYS A 50 2.76 -8.12 -8.74
N LEU A 51 2.46 -6.94 -9.27
CA LEU A 51 2.92 -6.53 -10.60
C LEU A 51 4.45 -6.48 -10.71
N ASN A 52 5.15 -6.06 -9.65
CA ASN A 52 6.62 -6.05 -9.66
C ASN A 52 7.19 -7.46 -9.46
N GLN A 53 6.59 -8.30 -8.62
CA GLN A 53 6.98 -9.71 -8.46
C GLN A 53 6.88 -10.46 -9.79
N ASN A 54 5.77 -10.34 -10.51
CA ASN A 54 5.60 -10.97 -11.82
C ASN A 54 6.67 -10.51 -12.83
N LYS A 55 7.07 -9.24 -12.79
CA LYS A 55 8.15 -8.73 -13.65
C LYS A 55 9.50 -9.33 -13.27
N ILE A 56 9.80 -9.40 -11.98
CA ILE A 56 11.03 -10.04 -11.48
C ILE A 56 11.06 -11.51 -11.89
N GLU A 57 9.95 -12.23 -11.75
CA GLU A 57 9.83 -13.62 -12.14
C GLU A 57 10.11 -13.82 -13.63
N LYS A 58 9.50 -13.01 -14.51
CA LYS A 58 9.76 -13.05 -15.97
C LYS A 58 11.21 -12.80 -16.35
N ILE A 59 11.89 -11.91 -15.63
CA ILE A 59 13.32 -11.65 -15.83
C ILE A 59 14.14 -12.88 -15.42
N ILE A 60 13.81 -13.50 -14.28
CA ILE A 60 14.51 -14.70 -13.77
C ILE A 60 14.29 -15.91 -14.68
N THR A 61 13.07 -16.10 -15.21
CA THR A 61 12.74 -17.23 -16.10
C THR A 61 13.21 -17.02 -17.55
N GLY A 62 13.75 -15.84 -17.89
CA GLY A 62 14.26 -15.54 -19.22
C GLY A 62 13.18 -15.25 -20.27
N GLU A 63 11.90 -15.12 -19.87
CA GLU A 63 10.80 -14.82 -20.79
C GLU A 63 10.87 -13.39 -21.38
N GLU A 64 11.57 -12.47 -20.71
CA GLU A 64 11.82 -11.09 -21.19
C GLU A 64 13.26 -10.86 -21.71
N VAL A 65 14.12 -11.88 -21.72
CA VAL A 65 15.51 -11.79 -22.23
C VAL A 65 15.66 -12.65 -23.48
N ASN A 66 15.02 -12.22 -24.57
CA ASN A 66 15.33 -12.64 -25.95
C ASN A 66 15.38 -11.41 -26.86
#